data_AF-A0A423GDA8-F1
#
_entry.id   AF-A0A423GDA8-F1
#
_cell.length_a   1.000
_cell.length_b   1.000
_cell.length_c   1.000
_cell.angle_alpha   90.00
_cell.angle_beta   90.00
_cell.angle_gamma   90.00
#
_symmetry.space_group_name_H-M   'P 1'
#
loop_
_entity.id
_entity.type
_entity.pdbx_description
1 polymer ?
#
loop_
_entity_poly.entity_id
_entity_poly.type
_entity_poly.pdbx_seq_one_letter_code
_entity_poly.pdbx_strand_id
1 'polypeptide(L)'
;MKLKFILSGLAVFILALLLGIWLLYCAKISGSEFVGFIIAFAMFGLVLGFLPEIQELSLGGNVVKFKEIKREAEIAIEQLKMARLDLMKYSLATVVGGRRDADQELYEIDPRIERYYLMVDIAEKQGIAALMSPELSKAAEILLKSVTYVLQCRMLGGELQFDSEVIYQPLQLSALVLSDKALMGAKKHEDTLEGFKSQVLEILGVYTKLFSVYEKYHQGKPS
;
A
#
# COMPACT_ATOMS: atom_id res chain seq x y z
N MET A 1 -31.48 5.65 -37.81
CA MET A 1 -30.97 7.05 -37.83
C MET A 1 -29.46 7.08 -38.08
N LYS A 2 -28.66 6.26 -37.39
CA LYS A 2 -27.18 6.15 -37.52
C LYS A 2 -26.65 6.06 -38.95
N LEU A 3 -27.26 5.22 -39.79
CA LEU A 3 -26.85 5.05 -41.19
C LEU A 3 -26.89 6.37 -41.98
N LYS A 4 -27.85 7.27 -41.70
CA LYS A 4 -27.97 8.56 -42.41
C LYS A 4 -26.84 9.52 -42.07
N PHE A 5 -26.35 9.52 -40.83
CA PHE A 5 -25.22 10.35 -40.38
C PHE A 5 -23.87 9.84 -40.91
N ILE A 6 -23.70 8.51 -40.95
CA ILE A 6 -22.52 7.90 -41.57
C ILE A 6 -22.49 8.20 -43.07
N LEU A 7 -23.64 8.07 -43.75
CA LEU A 7 -23.77 8.41 -45.18
C LEU A 7 -23.52 9.92 -45.43
N SER A 8 -24.00 10.80 -44.56
CA SER A 8 -23.76 12.24 -44.70
C SER A 8 -22.29 12.60 -44.46
N GLY A 9 -21.63 12.00 -43.46
CA GLY A 9 -20.20 12.18 -43.21
C GLY A 9 -19.34 11.71 -44.38
N LEU A 10 -19.67 10.54 -44.96
CA LEU A 10 -19.02 10.02 -46.16
C LEU A 10 -19.24 10.94 -47.37
N ALA A 11 -20.46 11.43 -47.57
CA ALA A 11 -20.78 12.34 -48.68
C ALA A 11 -20.00 13.67 -48.58
N VAL A 12 -19.89 14.24 -47.38
CA VAL A 12 -19.09 15.46 -47.14
C VAL A 12 -17.61 15.21 -47.44
N PHE A 13 -17.07 14.06 -47.04
CA PHE A 13 -15.67 13.71 -47.31
C PHE A 13 -15.39 13.52 -48.80
N ILE A 14 -16.27 12.82 -49.53
CA ILE A 14 -16.14 12.64 -50.99
C ILE A 14 -16.21 14.00 -51.71
N LEU A 15 -17.12 14.88 -51.29
CA LEU A 15 -17.27 16.21 -51.89
C LEU A 15 -16.05 17.08 -51.62
N ALA A 16 -15.50 17.03 -50.40
CA ALA A 16 -14.25 17.70 -50.06
C ALA A 16 -13.07 17.14 -50.88
N LEU A 17 -13.00 15.83 -51.09
CA LEU A 17 -11.94 15.20 -51.88
C LEU A 17 -11.98 15.68 -53.34
N LEU A 18 -13.16 15.72 -53.96
CA LEU A 18 -13.35 16.25 -55.31
C LEU A 18 -12.97 17.74 -55.39
N LEU A 19 -13.39 18.54 -54.41
CA LEU A 19 -13.04 19.97 -54.33
C LEU A 19 -11.53 20.18 -54.15
N GLY A 20 -10.90 19.39 -53.29
CA GLY A 20 -9.46 19.45 -53.03
C GLY A 20 -8.64 19.10 -54.28
N ILE A 21 -9.04 18.05 -55.02
CA ILE A 21 -8.40 17.68 -56.30
C ILE A 21 -8.56 18.80 -57.32
N TRP A 22 -9.76 19.39 -57.43
CA TRP A 22 -10.01 20.52 -58.32
C TRP A 22 -9.09 21.70 -57.98
N LEU A 23 -9.04 22.09 -56.70
CA LEU A 23 -8.21 23.22 -56.22
C LEU A 23 -6.71 22.98 -56.48
N LEU A 24 -6.25 21.74 -56.30
CA LEU A 24 -4.87 21.35 -56.59
C LEU A 24 -4.59 21.43 -58.10
N TYR A 25 -5.51 20.98 -58.95
CA TYR A 25 -5.38 21.06 -60.40
C TYR A 25 -5.35 22.51 -60.91
N CYS A 26 -6.14 23.40 -60.30
CA CYS A 26 -6.11 24.83 -60.60
C CYS A 26 -4.91 25.58 -59.99
N ALA A 27 -3.96 24.87 -59.36
CA ALA A 27 -2.79 25.43 -58.67
C ALA A 27 -3.15 26.51 -57.63
N LYS A 28 -4.35 26.42 -57.03
CA LYS A 28 -4.82 27.35 -55.98
C LYS A 28 -4.34 26.97 -54.58
N ILE A 29 -3.97 25.71 -54.41
CA ILE A 29 -3.38 25.17 -53.18
C ILE A 29 -2.13 24.35 -53.56
N SER A 30 -1.14 24.35 -52.69
CA SER A 30 0.05 23.51 -52.77
C SER A 30 -0.26 22.05 -52.36
N GLY A 31 0.63 21.12 -52.70
CA GLY A 31 0.48 19.71 -52.32
C GLY A 31 0.38 19.51 -50.80
N SER A 32 1.12 20.29 -50.00
CA SER A 32 1.03 20.26 -48.53
C SER A 32 -0.31 20.76 -48.01
N GLU A 33 -0.85 21.84 -48.60
CA GLU A 33 -2.15 22.40 -48.23
C GLU A 33 -3.29 21.46 -48.61
N PHE A 34 -3.19 20.76 -49.74
CA PHE A 34 -4.13 19.70 -50.12
C PHE A 34 -4.17 18.58 -49.08
N VAL A 35 -3.02 18.08 -48.63
CA VAL A 35 -2.98 17.03 -47.59
C VAL A 35 -3.62 17.52 -46.29
N GLY A 36 -3.30 18.75 -45.85
CA GLY A 36 -3.94 19.36 -44.67
C GLY A 36 -5.46 19.50 -44.82
N PHE A 37 -5.92 19.92 -46.00
CA PHE A 37 -7.34 20.03 -46.33
C PHE A 37 -8.06 18.68 -46.25
N ILE A 38 -7.49 17.63 -46.84
CA ILE A 38 -8.08 16.28 -46.79
C ILE A 38 -8.12 15.73 -45.36
N ILE A 39 -7.05 15.92 -44.57
CA ILE A 39 -7.02 15.47 -43.17
C ILE A 39 -8.10 16.19 -42.34
N ALA A 40 -8.25 17.50 -42.51
CA ALA A 40 -9.27 18.27 -41.79
C ALA A 40 -10.68 17.75 -42.11
N PHE A 41 -11.00 17.54 -43.39
CA PHE A 41 -12.31 17.03 -43.79
C PHE A 41 -12.53 15.55 -43.45
N ALA A 42 -11.47 14.73 -43.37
CA ALA A 42 -11.55 13.37 -42.85
C ALA A 42 -11.95 13.37 -41.36
N MET A 43 -11.34 14.24 -40.56
CA MET A 43 -11.70 14.41 -39.15
C MET A 43 -13.14 14.92 -38.99
N PHE A 44 -13.55 15.90 -39.79
CA PHE A 44 -14.94 16.38 -39.79
C PHE A 44 -15.95 15.27 -40.15
N GLY A 45 -15.64 14.44 -41.15
CA GLY A 45 -16.48 13.30 -41.53
C GLY A 45 -16.62 12.28 -40.40
N LEU A 46 -15.53 11.99 -39.68
CA LEU A 46 -15.55 11.13 -38.49
C LEU A 46 -16.43 11.73 -37.38
N VAL A 47 -16.26 13.01 -37.06
CA VAL A 47 -17.08 13.69 -36.04
C VAL A 47 -18.57 13.64 -36.38
N LEU A 48 -18.94 13.85 -37.65
CA LEU A 48 -20.33 13.75 -38.09
C LEU A 48 -20.88 12.31 -38.00
N GLY A 49 -20.05 11.30 -38.27
CA GLY A 49 -20.41 9.89 -38.13
C GLY A 49 -20.67 9.48 -36.68
N PHE A 50 -19.92 10.03 -35.73
CA PHE A 50 -20.06 9.78 -34.28
C PHE A 50 -21.06 10.72 -33.58
N LEU A 51 -21.52 11.76 -34.25
CA LEU A 51 -22.51 12.71 -33.73
C LEU A 51 -23.79 12.06 -33.16
N PRO A 52 -24.42 11.06 -33.80
CA PRO A 52 -25.59 10.38 -33.22
C PRO A 52 -25.24 9.58 -31.96
N GLU A 53 -24.02 9.10 -31.81
CA GLU A 53 -23.58 8.34 -30.63
C GLU A 53 -23.42 9.28 -29.42
N ILE A 54 -22.90 10.49 -29.66
CA ILE A 54 -22.83 11.58 -28.67
C ILE A 54 -24.25 12.09 -28.32
N GLN A 55 -25.15 12.18 -29.29
CA GLN A 55 -26.54 12.61 -29.07
C GLN A 55 -27.40 11.54 -28.37
N GLU A 56 -27.24 10.25 -28.68
CA GLU A 56 -27.93 9.14 -28.01
C GLU A 56 -27.52 9.01 -26.52
N LEU A 57 -26.28 9.37 -26.17
CA LEU A 57 -25.85 9.49 -24.77
C LEU A 57 -26.55 10.64 -24.01
N SER A 58 -27.05 11.66 -24.72
CA SER A 58 -27.59 12.88 -24.12
C SER A 58 -29.12 13.02 -24.14
N LEU A 59 -29.86 12.35 -25.03
CA LEU A 59 -31.28 12.65 -25.28
C LEU A 59 -32.30 11.81 -24.47
N GLY A 60 -31.88 10.78 -23.73
CA GLY A 60 -32.80 9.79 -23.15
C GLY A 60 -33.03 9.85 -21.63
N GLY A 61 -32.68 10.95 -20.93
CA GLY A 61 -32.65 10.95 -19.46
C GLY A 61 -31.46 10.18 -18.86
N ASN A 62 -30.50 9.78 -19.70
CA ASN A 62 -29.35 8.97 -19.33
C ASN A 62 -28.18 9.79 -18.74
N VAL A 63 -28.15 11.12 -18.88
CA VAL A 63 -27.13 11.98 -18.24
C VAL A 63 -27.26 11.93 -16.71
N VAL A 64 -28.49 11.85 -16.18
CA VAL A 64 -28.73 11.65 -14.74
C VAL A 64 -28.31 10.25 -14.32
N LYS A 65 -28.69 9.21 -15.09
CA LYS A 65 -28.25 7.82 -14.84
C LYS A 65 -26.73 7.64 -14.93
N PHE A 66 -26.02 8.30 -15.83
CA PHE A 66 -24.56 8.26 -15.88
C PHE A 66 -23.92 8.94 -14.67
N LYS A 67 -24.49 10.06 -14.19
CA LYS A 67 -24.05 10.69 -12.94
C LYS A 67 -24.36 9.80 -11.74
N GLU A 68 -25.50 9.13 -11.71
CA GLU A 68 -25.87 8.16 -10.68
C GLU A 68 -24.94 6.94 -10.70
N ILE A 69 -24.72 6.31 -11.85
CA ILE A 69 -23.78 5.20 -12.03
C ILE A 69 -22.37 5.61 -11.63
N LYS A 70 -21.92 6.81 -11.99
CA LYS A 70 -20.62 7.34 -11.57
C LYS A 70 -20.58 7.52 -10.05
N ARG A 71 -21.64 8.07 -9.44
CA ARG A 71 -21.75 8.24 -7.99
C ARG A 71 -21.77 6.89 -7.26
N GLU A 72 -22.52 5.93 -7.77
CA GLU A 72 -22.57 4.56 -7.24
C GLU A 72 -21.21 3.87 -7.34
N ALA A 73 -20.50 4.05 -8.45
CA ALA A 73 -19.13 3.56 -8.59
C ALA A 73 -18.16 4.24 -7.62
N GLU A 74 -18.27 5.56 -7.42
CA GLU A 74 -17.47 6.29 -6.42
C GLU A 74 -17.73 5.78 -5.00
N ILE A 75 -19.01 5.57 -4.63
CA ILE A 75 -19.41 4.99 -3.35
C ILE A 75 -18.86 3.56 -3.21
N ALA A 76 -18.98 2.72 -4.24
CA ALA A 76 -18.48 1.35 -4.21
C ALA A 76 -16.94 1.30 -4.06
N ILE A 77 -16.22 2.22 -4.72
CA ILE A 77 -14.76 2.35 -4.57
C ILE A 77 -14.41 2.77 -3.15
N GLU A 78 -15.15 3.70 -2.56
CA GLU A 78 -14.93 4.13 -1.18
C GLU A 78 -15.20 2.99 -0.19
N GLN A 79 -16.30 2.25 -0.36
CA GLN A 79 -16.61 1.06 0.43
C GLN A 79 -15.53 -0.02 0.29
N LEU A 80 -15.01 -0.24 -0.92
CA LEU A 80 -13.94 -1.20 -1.15
C LEU A 80 -12.62 -0.78 -0.48
N LYS A 81 -12.32 0.53 -0.46
CA LYS A 81 -11.16 1.07 0.27
C LYS A 81 -11.30 0.86 1.77
N MET A 82 -12.49 1.08 2.34
CA MET A 82 -12.77 0.83 3.76
C MET A 82 -12.68 -0.67 4.08
N ALA A 83 -13.31 -1.53 3.28
CA ALA A 83 -13.26 -2.98 3.48
C ALA A 83 -11.81 -3.53 3.41
N ARG A 84 -10.99 -3.00 2.49
CA ARG A 84 -9.56 -3.32 2.41
C ARG A 84 -8.82 -2.93 3.69
N LEU A 85 -9.09 -1.74 4.23
CA LEU A 85 -8.48 -1.29 5.47
C LEU A 85 -8.88 -2.20 6.65
N ASP A 86 -10.17 -2.51 6.77
CA ASP A 86 -10.69 -3.37 7.84
C ASP A 86 -10.11 -4.79 7.75
N LEU A 87 -10.00 -5.35 6.54
CA LEU A 87 -9.40 -6.66 6.34
C LEU A 87 -7.91 -6.67 6.73
N MET A 88 -7.18 -5.59 6.43
CA MET A 88 -5.78 -5.47 6.84
C MET A 88 -5.66 -5.37 8.37
N LYS A 89 -6.52 -4.59 9.02
CA LYS A 89 -6.58 -4.49 10.49
C LYS A 89 -6.88 -5.84 11.13
N TYR A 90 -7.86 -6.56 10.58
CA TYR A 90 -8.21 -7.91 11.04
C TYR A 90 -7.04 -8.88 10.85
N SER A 91 -6.39 -8.89 9.68
CA SER A 91 -5.23 -9.74 9.40
C SER A 91 -4.05 -9.44 10.33
N LEU A 92 -3.81 -8.16 10.65
CA LEU A 92 -2.78 -7.78 11.61
C LEU A 92 -3.12 -8.30 13.01
N ALA A 93 -4.39 -8.19 13.42
CA ALA A 93 -4.85 -8.69 14.70
C ALA A 93 -4.71 -10.22 14.82
N THR A 94 -4.89 -10.99 13.75
CA THR A 94 -4.67 -12.44 13.78
C THR A 94 -3.19 -12.80 13.85
N VAL A 95 -2.31 -12.05 13.17
CA VAL A 95 -0.85 -12.24 13.24
C VAL A 95 -0.32 -12.03 14.65
N VAL A 96 -0.82 -11.01 15.35
CA VAL A 96 -0.34 -10.65 16.70
C VAL A 96 -1.09 -11.41 17.79
N GLY A 97 -2.42 -11.56 17.64
CA GLY A 97 -3.33 -12.19 18.59
C GLY A 97 -3.36 -13.72 18.55
N GLY A 98 -2.59 -14.35 17.65
CA GLY A 98 -2.33 -15.78 17.72
C GLY A 98 -1.87 -16.18 19.12
N ARG A 99 -2.43 -17.27 19.65
CA ARG A 99 -2.02 -17.84 20.95
C ARG A 99 -0.49 -17.95 20.97
N ARG A 100 0.11 -17.66 22.13
CA ARG A 100 1.45 -18.16 22.43
C ARG A 100 1.33 -19.68 22.33
N ASP A 101 1.66 -20.25 21.17
CA ASP A 101 1.71 -21.70 21.05
C ASP A 101 2.68 -22.20 22.12
N ALA A 102 2.37 -23.34 22.73
CA ALA A 102 3.21 -23.98 23.75
C ALA A 102 4.67 -24.18 23.27
N ASP A 103 4.87 -24.11 21.96
CA ASP A 103 6.13 -24.25 21.24
C ASP A 103 6.99 -22.97 21.24
N GLN A 104 6.53 -21.83 21.79
CA GLN A 104 7.34 -20.60 21.89
C GLN A 104 8.58 -20.76 22.77
N GLU A 105 8.62 -21.75 23.67
CA GLU A 105 9.83 -22.09 24.43
C GLU A 105 10.97 -22.61 23.53
N LEU A 106 10.67 -23.04 22.29
CA LEU A 106 11.64 -23.59 21.34
C LEU A 106 12.28 -22.52 20.43
N TYR A 107 11.71 -21.31 20.35
CA TYR A 107 12.19 -20.27 19.44
C TYR A 107 13.00 -19.20 20.16
N GLU A 108 14.14 -18.84 19.58
CA GLU A 108 15.01 -17.78 20.13
C GLU A 108 14.41 -16.38 19.97
N ILE A 109 13.62 -16.19 18.89
CA ILE A 109 12.95 -14.95 18.53
C ILE A 109 11.49 -15.28 18.19
N ASP A 110 10.55 -14.44 18.63
CA ASP A 110 9.12 -14.63 18.36
C ASP A 110 8.81 -14.62 16.85
N PRO A 111 8.28 -15.72 16.27
CA PRO A 111 8.05 -15.84 14.83
C PRO A 111 6.94 -14.90 14.31
N ARG A 112 6.17 -14.27 15.21
CA ARG A 112 5.19 -13.24 14.82
C ARG A 112 5.85 -11.96 14.35
N ILE A 113 7.09 -11.68 14.74
CA ILE A 113 7.82 -10.46 14.39
C ILE A 113 8.05 -10.36 12.88
N GLU A 114 8.45 -11.45 12.24
CA GLU A 114 8.65 -11.47 10.79
C GLU A 114 7.34 -11.24 10.03
N ARG A 115 6.27 -11.94 10.44
CA ARG A 115 4.93 -11.77 9.87
C ARG A 115 4.40 -10.35 10.07
N TYR A 116 4.71 -9.74 11.20
CA TYR A 116 4.39 -8.33 11.47
C TYR A 116 5.11 -7.39 10.49
N TYR A 117 6.42 -7.57 10.26
CA TYR A 117 7.13 -6.75 9.28
C TYR A 117 6.58 -6.89 7.87
N LEU A 118 6.17 -8.10 7.47
CA LEU A 118 5.50 -8.32 6.19
C LEU A 118 4.19 -7.51 6.10
N MET A 119 3.38 -7.49 7.17
CA MET A 119 2.16 -6.68 7.22
C MET A 119 2.45 -5.17 7.15
N VAL A 120 3.51 -4.69 7.82
CA VAL A 120 3.94 -3.28 7.75
C VAL A 120 4.34 -2.91 6.32
N ASP A 121 5.19 -3.71 5.67
CA ASP A 121 5.65 -3.48 4.29
C ASP A 121 4.48 -3.47 3.31
N ILE A 122 3.53 -4.42 3.46
CA ILE A 122 2.31 -4.44 2.66
C ILE A 122 1.48 -3.18 2.91
N ALA A 123 1.26 -2.77 4.16
CA ALA A 123 0.49 -1.56 4.47
C ALA A 123 1.14 -0.29 3.91
N GLU A 124 2.47 -0.20 3.92
CA GLU A 124 3.24 0.92 3.36
C GLU A 124 3.13 0.96 1.83
N LYS A 125 3.37 -0.17 1.15
CA LYS A 125 3.22 -0.30 -0.31
C LYS A 125 1.80 0.02 -0.79
N GLN A 126 0.81 -0.27 0.05
CA GLN A 126 -0.59 -0.01 -0.24
C GLN A 126 -1.04 1.41 0.10
N GLY A 127 -0.18 2.22 0.74
CA GLY A 127 -0.49 3.60 1.12
C GLY A 127 -1.51 3.72 2.26
N ILE A 128 -1.72 2.65 3.04
CA ILE A 128 -2.71 2.60 4.14
C ILE A 128 -2.08 2.58 5.53
N ALA A 129 -0.75 2.47 5.64
CA ALA A 129 -0.04 2.38 6.91
C ALA A 129 -0.38 3.54 7.87
N ALA A 130 -0.47 4.77 7.36
CA ALA A 130 -0.83 5.94 8.18
C ALA A 130 -2.23 5.81 8.82
N LEU A 131 -3.20 5.26 8.08
CA LEU A 131 -4.56 5.00 8.56
C LEU A 131 -4.63 3.84 9.56
N MET A 132 -3.57 3.03 9.62
CA MET A 132 -3.42 1.88 10.53
C MET A 132 -2.43 2.15 11.67
N SER A 133 -1.99 3.39 11.86
CA SER A 133 -0.97 3.73 12.86
C SER A 133 -1.31 3.23 14.29
N PRO A 134 -2.57 3.37 14.79
CA PRO A 134 -2.94 2.83 16.09
C PRO A 134 -2.78 1.31 16.17
N GLU A 135 -3.22 0.58 15.16
CA GLU A 135 -3.14 -0.88 15.13
C GLU A 135 -1.70 -1.37 14.96
N LEU A 136 -0.90 -0.71 14.11
CA LEU A 136 0.50 -1.03 13.87
C LEU A 136 1.36 -0.76 15.11
N SER A 137 1.13 0.36 15.81
CA SER A 137 1.85 0.67 17.04
C SER A 137 1.45 -0.28 18.17
N LYS A 138 0.16 -0.62 18.32
CA LYS A 138 -0.29 -1.58 19.34
C LYS A 138 0.27 -2.98 19.09
N ALA A 139 0.30 -3.42 17.84
CA ALA A 139 0.93 -4.66 17.42
C ALA A 139 2.43 -4.68 17.78
N ALA A 140 3.16 -3.60 17.49
CA ALA A 140 4.58 -3.48 17.85
C ALA A 140 4.78 -3.51 19.36
N GLU A 141 3.95 -2.82 20.15
CA GLU A 141 3.99 -2.86 21.61
C GLU A 141 3.89 -4.29 22.15
N ILE A 142 2.90 -5.07 21.68
CA ILE A 142 2.70 -6.46 22.11
C ILE A 142 3.96 -7.30 21.81
N LEU A 143 4.55 -7.12 20.63
CA LEU A 143 5.74 -7.84 20.22
C LEU A 143 6.99 -7.39 20.98
N LEU A 144 7.13 -6.11 21.30
CA LEU A 144 8.22 -5.57 22.13
C LEU A 144 8.19 -6.20 23.52
N LYS A 145 7.01 -6.27 24.15
CA LYS A 145 6.81 -6.95 25.43
C LYS A 145 7.14 -8.44 25.34
N SER A 146 6.78 -9.09 24.23
CA SER A 146 7.15 -10.49 23.97
C SER A 146 8.67 -10.68 23.96
N VAL A 147 9.41 -9.81 23.28
CA VAL A 147 10.89 -9.85 23.24
C VAL A 147 11.48 -9.59 24.63
N THR A 148 10.98 -8.58 25.36
CA THR A 148 11.43 -8.31 26.73
C THR A 148 11.20 -9.51 27.65
N TYR A 149 10.06 -10.19 27.50
CA TYR A 149 9.75 -11.41 28.23
C TYR A 149 10.72 -12.56 27.90
N VAL A 150 11.04 -12.78 26.63
CA VAL A 150 12.04 -13.80 26.22
C VAL A 150 13.41 -13.50 26.83
N LEU A 151 13.85 -12.24 26.78
CA LEU A 151 15.09 -11.81 27.44
C LEU A 151 15.02 -12.06 28.94
N GLN A 152 13.93 -11.69 29.61
CA GLN A 152 13.76 -11.93 31.04
C GLN A 152 13.86 -13.42 31.37
N CYS A 153 13.16 -14.29 30.63
CA CYS A 153 13.17 -15.73 30.81
C CYS A 153 14.56 -16.35 30.57
N ARG A 154 15.28 -15.92 29.53
CA ARG A 154 16.64 -16.41 29.24
C ARG A 154 17.66 -15.93 30.26
N MET A 155 17.45 -14.75 30.84
CA MET A 155 18.29 -14.20 31.90
C MET A 155 17.94 -14.76 33.29
N LEU A 156 16.96 -15.68 33.40
CA LEU A 156 16.60 -16.34 34.66
C LEU A 156 17.80 -17.15 35.18
N GLY A 157 18.41 -16.57 36.22
CA GLY A 157 19.70 -16.96 36.79
C GLY A 157 20.43 -15.76 37.39
N GLY A 158 20.16 -14.53 36.91
CA GLY A 158 20.63 -13.27 37.48
C GLY A 158 19.62 -12.56 38.39
N GLU A 159 20.11 -11.78 39.35
CA GLU A 159 19.29 -10.95 40.28
C GLU A 159 18.52 -9.80 39.60
N LEU A 160 18.60 -9.66 38.27
CA LEU A 160 17.91 -8.60 37.55
C LEU A 160 16.47 -9.00 37.21
N GLN A 161 15.55 -8.49 38.00
CA GLN A 161 14.13 -8.42 37.63
C GLN A 161 13.87 -7.10 36.92
N PHE A 162 13.52 -7.16 35.64
CA PHE A 162 12.95 -6.03 34.90
C PHE A 162 11.54 -6.38 34.46
N ASP A 163 10.71 -5.35 34.34
CA ASP A 163 9.29 -5.50 34.08
C ASP A 163 9.07 -5.69 32.57
N SER A 164 8.64 -6.90 32.18
CA SER A 164 8.34 -7.21 30.77
C SER A 164 7.11 -6.47 30.23
N GLU A 165 6.31 -5.83 31.08
CA GLU A 165 5.21 -4.97 30.67
C GLU A 165 5.64 -3.54 30.32
N VAL A 166 6.89 -3.16 30.65
CA VAL A 166 7.45 -1.85 30.33
C VAL A 166 8.13 -1.86 28.96
N ILE A 167 7.86 -0.83 28.16
CA ILE A 167 8.60 -0.58 26.92
C ILE A 167 9.82 0.27 27.28
N TYR A 168 11.00 -0.31 27.11
CA TYR A 168 12.28 0.36 27.37
C TYR A 168 12.80 1.03 26.10
N GLN A 169 13.52 2.15 26.26
CA GLN A 169 14.33 2.65 25.15
C GLN A 169 15.42 1.60 24.81
N PRO A 170 15.78 1.38 23.53
CA PRO A 170 16.74 0.35 23.16
C PRO A 170 18.08 0.44 23.90
N LEU A 171 18.57 1.67 24.13
CA LEU A 171 19.80 1.91 24.89
C LEU A 171 19.66 1.52 26.38
N GLN A 172 18.49 1.81 26.98
CA GLN A 172 18.21 1.46 28.38
C GLN A 172 18.14 -0.05 28.55
N LEU A 173 17.43 -0.75 27.65
CA LEU A 173 17.34 -2.21 27.66
C LEU A 173 18.72 -2.85 27.46
N SER A 174 19.51 -2.33 26.51
CA SER A 174 20.87 -2.83 26.25
C SER A 174 21.76 -2.67 27.48
N ALA A 175 21.75 -1.52 28.14
CA ALA A 175 22.53 -1.28 29.35
C ALA A 175 22.14 -2.21 30.51
N LEU A 176 20.85 -2.54 30.60
CA LEU A 176 20.32 -3.44 31.62
C LEU A 176 20.78 -4.90 31.38
N VAL A 177 20.57 -5.40 30.15
CA VAL A 177 20.79 -6.80 29.79
C VAL A 177 22.28 -7.13 29.61
N LEU A 178 23.10 -6.17 29.18
CA LEU A 178 24.55 -6.35 28.98
C LEU A 178 25.38 -6.04 30.24
N SER A 179 24.76 -5.76 31.38
CA SER A 179 25.50 -5.55 32.62
C SER A 179 26.20 -6.83 33.09
N ASP A 180 27.43 -6.72 33.60
CA ASP A 180 28.24 -7.88 34.02
C ASP A 180 27.50 -8.78 35.02
N LYS A 181 26.67 -8.18 35.88
CA LYS A 181 25.82 -8.89 36.85
C LYS A 181 24.76 -9.77 36.17
N ALA A 182 24.18 -9.30 35.07
CA ALA A 182 23.17 -10.01 34.30
C ALA A 182 23.79 -11.20 33.54
N LEU A 183 24.94 -10.95 32.91
CA LEU A 183 25.68 -11.95 32.13
C LEU A 183 26.26 -13.07 33.01
N MET A 184 26.73 -12.74 34.21
CA MET A 184 27.25 -13.70 35.18
C MET A 184 26.16 -14.63 35.76
N GLY A 185 24.92 -14.14 35.87
CA GLY A 185 23.77 -14.93 36.32
C GLY A 185 23.24 -15.91 35.27
N ALA A 186 23.28 -15.51 33.99
CA ALA A 186 22.79 -16.31 32.87
C ALA A 186 23.72 -17.48 32.47
N LYS A 187 25.01 -17.43 32.85
CA LYS A 187 26.03 -18.46 32.57
C LYS A 187 25.68 -19.88 33.06
N LYS A 188 24.65 -20.06 33.88
CA LYS A 188 24.21 -21.38 34.36
C LYS A 188 23.55 -22.26 33.28
N HIS A 189 23.14 -21.70 32.13
CA HIS A 189 22.34 -22.41 31.13
C HIS A 189 23.00 -22.59 29.74
N GLU A 190 24.17 -22.00 29.47
CA GLU A 190 24.86 -22.08 28.15
C GLU A 190 26.35 -22.42 28.25
N ASP A 191 26.85 -23.15 27.24
CA ASP A 191 28.21 -23.71 27.21
C ASP A 191 29.34 -22.66 27.08
N THR A 192 29.06 -21.47 26.52
CA THR A 192 30.06 -20.38 26.41
C THR A 192 29.46 -18.98 26.57
N LEU A 193 30.14 -18.11 27.31
CA LEU A 193 29.72 -16.72 27.57
C LEU A 193 29.68 -15.86 26.29
N GLU A 194 30.56 -16.13 25.33
CA GLU A 194 30.59 -15.42 24.05
C GLU A 194 29.40 -15.76 23.16
N GLY A 195 28.99 -17.03 23.11
CA GLY A 195 27.79 -17.48 22.39
C GLY A 195 26.53 -16.79 22.92
N PHE A 196 26.37 -16.79 24.25
CA PHE A 196 25.27 -16.11 24.93
C PHE A 196 25.20 -14.63 24.59
N LYS A 197 26.33 -13.93 24.71
CA LYS A 197 26.42 -12.49 24.43
C LYS A 197 26.06 -12.20 22.98
N SER A 198 26.48 -13.04 22.03
CA SER A 198 26.13 -12.91 20.62
C SER A 198 24.62 -13.00 20.39
N GLN A 199 23.96 -14.00 20.98
CA GLN A 199 22.51 -14.17 20.85
C GLN A 199 21.72 -13.01 21.48
N VAL A 200 22.14 -12.56 22.67
CA VAL A 200 21.54 -11.38 23.33
C VAL A 200 21.64 -10.14 22.44
N LEU A 201 22.78 -9.91 21.80
CA LEU A 201 22.95 -8.80 20.87
C LEU A 201 22.04 -8.91 19.64
N GLU A 202 21.82 -10.12 19.12
CA GLU A 202 20.88 -10.36 18.02
C GLU A 202 19.44 -10.00 18.43
N ILE A 203 19.00 -10.48 19.60
CA ILE A 203 17.66 -10.18 20.14
C ILE A 203 17.50 -8.67 20.37
N LEU A 204 18.53 -8.00 20.91
CA LEU A 204 18.53 -6.53 21.06
C LEU A 204 18.47 -5.80 19.71
N GLY A 205 19.10 -6.35 18.67
CA GLY A 205 18.98 -5.85 17.29
C GLY A 205 17.53 -5.93 16.79
N VAL A 206 16.86 -7.06 17.00
CA VAL A 206 15.44 -7.24 16.67
C VAL A 206 14.57 -6.26 17.45
N TYR A 207 14.81 -6.12 18.76
CA TYR A 207 14.11 -5.16 19.61
C TYR A 207 14.24 -3.73 19.08
N THR A 208 15.47 -3.31 18.76
CA THR A 208 15.77 -1.96 18.27
C THR A 208 15.03 -1.68 16.96
N LYS A 209 15.04 -2.63 16.03
CA LYS A 209 14.31 -2.50 14.76
C LYS A 209 12.80 -2.39 15.01
N LEU A 210 12.25 -3.22 15.90
CA LEU A 210 10.82 -3.21 16.22
C LEU A 210 10.42 -1.91 16.92
N PHE A 211 11.28 -1.39 17.80
CA PHE A 211 11.09 -0.12 18.49
C PHE A 211 11.04 1.06 17.53
N SER A 212 11.86 1.06 16.47
CA SER A 212 11.81 2.11 15.44
C SER A 212 10.46 2.15 14.71
N VAL A 213 9.87 0.98 14.44
CA VAL A 213 8.53 0.87 13.83
C VAL A 213 7.44 1.30 14.82
N TYR A 214 7.58 0.91 16.09
CA TYR A 214 6.71 1.38 17.16
C TYR A 214 6.71 2.91 17.24
N GLU A 215 7.86 3.57 17.34
CA GLU A 215 7.94 5.04 17.39
C GLU A 215 7.33 5.71 16.16
N LYS A 216 7.63 5.19 14.96
CA LYS A 216 7.09 5.71 13.69
C LYS A 216 5.56 5.81 13.71
N TYR A 217 4.88 4.76 14.20
CA TYR A 217 3.42 4.70 14.19
C TYR A 217 2.77 5.19 15.50
N HIS A 218 3.52 5.25 16.60
CA HIS A 218 3.03 5.75 17.89
C HIS A 218 3.01 7.27 17.95
N GLN A 219 3.98 7.95 17.33
CA GLN A 219 4.09 9.43 17.37
C GLN A 219 3.20 10.16 16.34
N GLY A 220 2.50 9.43 15.47
CA GLY A 220 1.38 9.97 14.66
C GLY A 220 1.67 11.25 13.86
N LYS A 221 2.92 11.52 13.45
CA LYS A 221 3.22 12.63 12.55
C LYS A 221 3.43 12.09 11.14
N PRO A 222 2.46 12.26 10.22
CA PRO A 222 2.78 12.19 8.81
C PRO A 222 3.77 13.33 8.52
N SER A 223 4.99 12.95 8.11
CA SER A 223 5.88 13.80 7.33
C SER A 223 5.28 14.07 5.95
#